data_AF-A0A0D9WHR2-F1
#
_entry.id   AF-A0A0D9WHR2-F1
#
_cell.length_a   1.000
_cell.length_b   1.000
_cell.length_c   1.000
_cell.angle_alpha   90.00
_cell.angle_beta   90.00
_cell.angle_gamma   90.00
#
_symmetry.space_group_name_H-M   'P 1'
#
loop_
_entity.id
_entity.type
_entity.pdbx_description
1 polymer ?
#
loop_
_entity_poly.entity_id
_entity_poly.type
_entity_poly.pdbx_seq_one_letter_code
_entity_poly.pdbx_strand_id
1 'polypeptide(L)'
;MKNLRKVKIWFKHFSGNNNYISDLSQAIEEFTKAPIDRDIDRSLSLDSSSEECPENILSSLDLQTCSEGSKYALRSLKLNGKLHQLPPFVSLLSGLIELCISSATLTQVHLSALINLNRLLYLKLVASKLENFEIKHGAFPSLRRLCFVVKSATSALPIIKHGALPNLISLQLLCQCLVGLSGIEIRHMKHLKEITVNSGVSVQWEQAAKKHPNRPKVLFLRKVDPMESEKMGKPCVIREQIKISVAQLTNPEPSSGLDSSLNKIRLSKPPSSRLQKVWNCAK
;
A
#
# COMPACT_ATOMS: atom_id res chain seq x y z
N MET A 1 11.47 -21.51 -6.93
CA MET A 1 11.25 -20.06 -7.18
C MET A 1 12.46 -19.16 -6.90
N LYS A 2 13.69 -19.69 -6.86
CA LYS A 2 14.86 -19.00 -6.27
C LYS A 2 15.33 -17.74 -7.03
N ASN A 3 15.03 -17.64 -8.32
CA ASN A 3 15.42 -16.50 -9.18
C ASN A 3 14.32 -15.45 -9.36
N LEU A 4 13.14 -15.66 -8.79
CA LEU A 4 12.04 -14.70 -8.90
C LEU A 4 12.28 -13.53 -7.94
N ARG A 5 12.04 -12.30 -8.41
CA ARG A 5 11.99 -11.11 -7.55
C ARG A 5 10.57 -10.72 -7.17
N LYS A 6 9.58 -11.15 -7.94
CA LYS A 6 8.18 -10.79 -7.73
C LYS A 6 7.28 -11.97 -8.00
N VAL A 7 6.47 -12.31 -7.01
CA VAL A 7 5.48 -13.39 -7.09
C VAL A 7 4.11 -12.80 -6.79
N LYS A 8 3.11 -13.23 -7.57
CA LYS A 8 1.71 -12.91 -7.34
C LYS A 8 0.92 -14.20 -7.36
N ILE A 9 0.11 -14.43 -6.34
CA ILE A 9 -0.67 -15.63 -6.14
C ILE A 9 -2.12 -15.20 -6.01
N TRP A 10 -2.95 -15.72 -6.91
CA TRP A 10 -4.40 -15.59 -6.84
C TRP A 10 -4.97 -16.92 -6.40
N PHE A 11 -5.67 -16.89 -5.28
CA PHE A 11 -6.38 -18.06 -4.80
C PHE A 11 -7.67 -18.24 -5.63
N LYS A 12 -7.98 -19.49 -5.91
CA LYS A 12 -9.25 -19.94 -6.49
C LYS A 12 -9.75 -21.11 -5.66
N HIS A 13 -11.04 -21.40 -5.72
CA HIS A 13 -11.58 -22.61 -5.10
C HIS A 13 -10.77 -23.82 -5.53
N PHE A 14 -10.36 -24.65 -4.58
CA PHE A 14 -9.83 -25.97 -4.87
C PHE A 14 -10.63 -27.01 -4.10
N SER A 15 -11.28 -27.93 -4.81
CA SER A 15 -12.10 -29.02 -4.26
C SER A 15 -11.27 -30.28 -3.96
N GLY A 16 -9.94 -30.16 -3.93
CA GLY A 16 -8.99 -31.25 -3.71
C GLY A 16 -8.23 -31.16 -2.39
N ASN A 17 -7.66 -32.31 -2.00
CA ASN A 17 -7.06 -32.70 -0.72
C ASN A 17 -6.36 -31.63 0.15
N ASN A 18 -6.40 -31.84 1.48
CA ASN A 18 -6.15 -30.88 2.56
C ASN A 18 -4.70 -30.36 2.75
N ASN A 19 -3.72 -30.72 1.90
CA ASN A 19 -2.31 -30.39 2.14
C ASN A 19 -1.75 -29.21 1.31
N TYR A 20 -2.54 -28.56 0.46
CA TYR A 20 -2.00 -27.50 -0.41
C TYR A 20 -1.55 -26.24 0.35
N ILE A 21 -2.12 -25.97 1.54
CA ILE A 21 -1.78 -24.80 2.36
C ILE A 21 -0.38 -24.92 2.95
N SER A 22 0.02 -26.11 3.40
CA SER A 22 1.36 -26.36 3.93
C SER A 22 2.40 -26.28 2.79
N ASP A 23 2.11 -26.91 1.65
CA ASP A 23 2.95 -26.82 0.45
C ASP A 23 3.13 -25.37 -0.01
N LEU A 24 2.05 -24.58 0.00
CA LEU A 24 2.11 -23.17 -0.33
C LEU A 24 2.90 -22.36 0.69
N SER A 25 2.72 -22.64 1.98
CA SER A 25 3.45 -21.97 3.05
C SER A 25 4.95 -22.23 2.89
N GLN A 26 5.35 -23.49 2.68
CA GLN A 26 6.73 -23.86 2.37
C GLN A 26 7.24 -23.16 1.11
N ALA A 27 6.44 -23.10 0.04
CA ALA A 27 6.82 -22.43 -1.19
C ALA A 27 7.05 -20.92 -1.00
N ILE A 28 6.22 -20.25 -0.19
CA ILE A 28 6.39 -18.85 0.18
C ILE A 28 7.65 -18.68 1.04
N GLU A 29 7.90 -19.59 1.99
CA GLU A 29 9.13 -19.57 2.78
C GLU A 29 10.37 -19.67 1.91
N GLU A 30 10.45 -20.67 1.03
CA GLU A 30 11.58 -20.85 0.12
C GLU A 30 11.77 -19.65 -0.81
N PHE A 31 10.66 -19.02 -1.23
CA PHE A 31 10.70 -17.80 -2.01
C PHE A 31 11.21 -16.61 -1.20
N THR A 32 10.90 -16.49 0.08
CA THR A 32 11.18 -15.29 0.88
C THR A 32 12.47 -15.39 1.69
N LYS A 33 12.89 -16.59 2.12
CA LYS A 33 14.11 -16.83 2.91
C LYS A 33 15.38 -16.52 2.10
N ALA A 34 16.35 -15.89 2.73
CA ALA A 34 17.66 -15.59 2.19
C ALA A 34 18.71 -15.52 3.31
N PRO A 35 20.00 -15.71 2.99
CA PRO A 35 21.10 -15.40 3.91
C PRO A 35 21.05 -13.94 4.40
N ILE A 36 21.48 -13.68 5.65
CA ILE A 36 21.40 -12.34 6.26
C ILE A 36 22.24 -11.30 5.51
N ASP A 37 23.37 -11.71 4.94
CA ASP A 37 24.33 -10.89 4.20
C ASP A 37 23.83 -10.47 2.80
N ARG A 38 22.81 -11.16 2.26
CA ARG A 38 22.22 -10.82 0.97
C ARG A 38 21.09 -9.82 1.13
N ASP A 39 21.19 -8.72 0.40
CA ASP A 39 20.08 -7.82 0.17
C ASP A 39 19.34 -8.24 -1.11
N ILE A 40 18.12 -8.74 -0.95
CA ILE A 40 17.29 -9.20 -2.07
C ILE A 40 15.97 -8.46 -2.02
N ASP A 41 15.67 -7.75 -3.09
CA ASP A 41 14.41 -7.04 -3.27
C ASP A 41 13.32 -8.00 -3.76
N ARG A 42 12.70 -8.76 -2.84
CA ARG A 42 11.55 -9.60 -3.17
C ARG A 42 10.22 -8.92 -2.88
N SER A 43 9.22 -9.24 -3.70
CA SER A 43 7.86 -8.72 -3.60
C SER A 43 6.84 -9.86 -3.73
N LEU A 44 5.85 -9.88 -2.86
CA LEU A 44 4.80 -10.88 -2.82
C LEU A 44 3.43 -10.19 -2.88
N SER A 45 2.51 -10.75 -3.66
CA SER A 45 1.10 -10.34 -3.63
C SER A 45 0.25 -11.60 -3.48
N LEU A 46 -0.59 -11.62 -2.46
CA LEU A 46 -1.50 -12.70 -2.14
C LEU A 46 -2.91 -12.15 -2.25
N ASP A 47 -3.72 -12.80 -3.09
CA ASP A 47 -5.05 -12.32 -3.45
C ASP A 47 -6.10 -13.41 -3.29
N SER A 48 -6.84 -13.35 -2.19
CA SER A 48 -7.94 -14.25 -1.82
C SER A 48 -9.31 -13.57 -1.92
N SER A 49 -9.46 -12.55 -2.77
CA SER A 49 -10.75 -11.85 -2.92
C SER A 49 -11.75 -12.54 -3.86
N SER A 50 -11.45 -13.75 -4.34
CA SER A 50 -12.39 -14.53 -5.13
C SER A 50 -13.55 -14.97 -4.25
N GLU A 51 -14.79 -14.80 -4.74
CA GLU A 51 -16.01 -15.26 -4.06
C GLU A 51 -16.03 -16.78 -3.85
N GLU A 52 -15.27 -17.50 -4.68
CA GLU A 52 -15.15 -18.95 -4.63
C GLU A 52 -14.04 -19.42 -3.66
N CYS A 53 -13.28 -18.51 -3.05
CA CYS A 53 -12.25 -18.88 -2.08
C CYS A 53 -12.85 -19.12 -0.69
N PRO A 54 -12.50 -20.23 -0.03
CA PRO A 54 -12.88 -20.44 1.36
C PRO A 54 -12.32 -19.32 2.23
N GLU A 55 -13.14 -18.85 3.17
CA GLU A 55 -12.73 -17.88 4.18
C GLU A 55 -11.50 -18.42 4.93
N ASN A 56 -10.54 -17.54 5.25
CA ASN A 56 -9.32 -17.81 6.05
C ASN A 56 -8.07 -18.40 5.39
N ILE A 57 -7.97 -18.60 4.06
CA ILE A 57 -6.71 -19.09 3.45
C ILE A 57 -5.48 -18.26 3.89
N LEU A 58 -5.58 -16.92 3.83
CA LEU A 58 -4.47 -16.04 4.23
C LEU A 58 -4.12 -16.19 5.72
N SER A 59 -5.11 -16.42 6.57
CA SER A 59 -4.94 -16.62 8.02
C SER A 59 -4.31 -17.97 8.33
N SER A 60 -4.49 -18.98 7.47
CA SER A 60 -3.96 -20.33 7.62
C SER A 60 -2.53 -20.50 7.11
N LEU A 61 -1.97 -19.49 6.44
CA LEU A 61 -0.55 -19.52 6.03
C LEU A 61 0.34 -19.43 7.26
N ASP A 62 1.15 -20.46 7.47
CA ASP A 62 2.06 -20.54 8.61
C ASP A 62 3.51 -20.57 8.14
N LEU A 63 4.29 -19.59 8.59
CA LEU A 63 5.69 -19.44 8.22
C LEU A 63 6.56 -19.66 9.47
N GLN A 64 7.52 -20.55 9.36
CA GLN A 64 8.44 -20.91 10.42
C GLN A 64 9.52 -19.85 10.61
N THR A 65 9.87 -19.56 11.86
CA THR A 65 10.98 -18.67 12.19
C THR A 65 12.25 -19.07 11.44
N CYS A 66 12.97 -18.08 10.91
CA CYS A 66 14.22 -18.33 10.20
C CYS A 66 15.28 -18.92 11.14
N SER A 67 16.05 -19.91 10.66
CA SER A 67 17.22 -20.42 11.37
C SER A 67 18.31 -19.36 11.45
N GLU A 68 19.27 -19.55 12.35
CA GLU A 68 20.45 -18.70 12.47
C GLU A 68 21.15 -18.51 11.11
N GLY A 69 21.60 -17.28 10.82
CA GLY A 69 22.21 -16.93 9.54
C GLY A 69 21.23 -16.64 8.38
N SER A 70 19.91 -16.82 8.58
CA SER A 70 18.89 -16.56 7.56
C SER A 70 17.82 -15.55 8.01
N LYS A 71 17.16 -14.91 7.04
CA LYS A 71 16.05 -13.98 7.26
C LYS A 71 15.03 -14.06 6.12
N TYR A 72 13.84 -13.55 6.36
CA TYR A 72 12.90 -13.24 5.30
C TYR A 72 13.31 -11.96 4.56
N ALA A 73 13.77 -12.08 3.32
CA ALA A 73 14.16 -10.98 2.45
C ALA A 73 12.97 -10.50 1.59
N LEU A 74 11.82 -10.23 2.23
CA LEU A 74 10.65 -9.63 1.57
C LEU A 74 10.59 -8.14 1.88
N ARG A 75 10.57 -7.29 0.84
CA ARG A 75 10.50 -5.84 1.00
C ARG A 75 9.12 -5.26 0.70
N SER A 76 8.32 -5.92 -0.13
CA SER A 76 6.97 -5.45 -0.49
C SER A 76 5.96 -6.60 -0.39
N LEU A 77 4.89 -6.36 0.36
CA LEU A 77 3.79 -7.31 0.54
C LEU A 77 2.47 -6.65 0.17
N LYS A 78 1.65 -7.36 -0.60
CA LYS A 78 0.25 -6.99 -0.85
C LYS A 78 -0.65 -8.13 -0.43
N LEU A 79 -1.62 -7.82 0.43
CA LEU A 79 -2.65 -8.74 0.86
C LEU A 79 -4.00 -8.21 0.37
N ASN A 80 -4.76 -9.04 -0.33
CA ASN A 80 -6.11 -8.74 -0.76
C ASN A 80 -7.05 -9.89 -0.37
N GLY A 81 -8.16 -9.58 0.29
CA GLY A 81 -9.15 -10.59 0.68
C GLY A 81 -9.85 -10.27 1.99
N LYS A 82 -10.68 -11.20 2.48
CA LYS A 82 -11.33 -11.11 3.79
C LYS A 82 -10.28 -11.37 4.88
N LEU A 83 -9.95 -10.35 5.65
CA LEU A 83 -9.00 -10.42 6.76
C LEU A 83 -9.78 -10.12 8.04
N HIS A 84 -9.86 -11.10 8.93
CA HIS A 84 -10.39 -10.88 10.29
C HIS A 84 -9.30 -10.37 11.24
N GLN A 85 -8.08 -10.85 10.99
CA GLN A 85 -6.85 -10.41 11.61
C GLN A 85 -5.75 -10.42 10.55
N LEU A 86 -4.63 -9.75 10.86
CA LEU A 86 -3.46 -9.84 9.99
C LEU A 86 -2.89 -11.27 10.07
N PRO A 87 -2.49 -11.88 8.93
CA PRO A 87 -1.84 -13.19 8.96
C PRO A 87 -0.61 -13.19 9.89
N PRO A 88 -0.46 -14.19 10.78
CA PRO A 88 0.59 -14.21 11.79
C PRO A 88 2.00 -14.04 11.20
N PHE A 89 2.25 -14.62 10.03
CA PHE A 89 3.54 -14.54 9.35
C PHE A 89 3.99 -13.12 9.02
N VAL A 90 3.07 -12.15 8.90
CA VAL A 90 3.45 -10.77 8.55
C VAL A 90 4.38 -10.17 9.62
N SER A 91 4.21 -10.57 10.88
CA SER A 91 5.08 -10.15 11.98
C SER A 91 6.53 -10.64 11.86
N LEU A 92 6.76 -11.75 11.13
CA LEU A 92 8.08 -12.32 10.88
C LEU A 92 8.86 -11.56 9.80
N LEU A 93 8.19 -10.69 9.03
CA LEU A 93 8.75 -9.97 7.89
C LEU A 93 9.41 -8.65 8.34
N SER A 94 10.39 -8.72 9.23
CA SER A 94 11.06 -7.54 9.82
C SER A 94 11.75 -6.63 8.79
N GLY A 95 12.05 -7.14 7.60
CA GLY A 95 12.62 -6.41 6.47
C GLY A 95 11.60 -5.65 5.60
N LEU A 96 10.30 -5.71 5.92
CA LEU A 96 9.26 -5.15 5.08
C LEU A 96 9.33 -3.62 5.02
N ILE A 97 9.34 -3.08 3.80
CA ILE A 97 9.42 -1.65 3.50
C ILE A 97 8.08 -1.11 3.01
N GLU A 98 7.34 -1.93 2.26
CA GLU A 98 6.04 -1.58 1.71
C GLU A 98 4.99 -2.63 2.06
N LEU A 99 3.84 -2.17 2.54
CA LEU A 99 2.70 -3.01 2.85
C LEU A 99 1.42 -2.41 2.26
N CYS A 100 0.70 -3.22 1.50
CA CYS A 100 -0.64 -2.91 1.03
C CYS A 100 -1.61 -3.94 1.60
N ILE A 101 -2.64 -3.49 2.31
CA ILE A 101 -3.72 -4.34 2.80
C ILE A 101 -5.02 -3.87 2.14
N SER A 102 -5.71 -4.81 1.51
CA SER A 102 -7.02 -4.62 0.90
C SER A 102 -8.00 -5.60 1.53
N SER A 103 -9.02 -5.09 2.22
CA SER A 103 -10.09 -5.92 2.80
C SER A 103 -11.42 -5.17 2.82
N ALA A 104 -12.54 -5.86 3.01
CA ALA A 104 -13.83 -5.20 3.10
C ALA A 104 -13.89 -4.22 4.30
N THR A 105 -13.41 -4.67 5.46
CA THR A 105 -13.38 -3.90 6.69
C THR A 105 -11.99 -3.95 7.29
N LEU A 106 -11.48 -2.81 7.77
CA LEU A 106 -10.25 -2.74 8.55
C LEU A 106 -10.53 -2.12 9.93
N THR A 107 -9.99 -2.76 10.96
CA THR A 107 -10.21 -2.43 12.38
C THR A 107 -8.89 -2.22 13.12
N GLN A 108 -8.94 -1.75 14.37
CA GLN A 108 -7.76 -1.58 15.23
C GLN A 108 -6.88 -2.85 15.34
N VAL A 109 -7.50 -4.03 15.37
CA VAL A 109 -6.79 -5.33 15.48
C VAL A 109 -5.83 -5.56 14.31
N HIS A 110 -6.18 -5.05 13.12
CA HIS A 110 -5.32 -5.17 11.94
C HIS A 110 -4.06 -4.31 12.07
N LEU A 111 -4.18 -3.14 12.71
CA LEU A 111 -3.10 -2.16 12.82
C LEU A 111 -2.17 -2.39 13.99
N SER A 112 -2.67 -2.92 15.11
CA SER A 112 -1.83 -3.24 16.27
C SER A 112 -0.71 -4.21 15.89
N ALA A 113 -0.96 -5.15 14.97
CA ALA A 113 0.05 -6.06 14.47
C ALA A 113 1.13 -5.37 13.60
N LEU A 114 0.82 -4.23 12.98
CA LEU A 114 1.73 -3.52 12.07
C LEU A 114 2.72 -2.61 12.79
N ILE A 115 2.46 -2.25 14.05
CA ILE A 115 3.32 -1.32 14.80
C ILE A 115 4.74 -1.86 14.99
N ASN A 116 4.89 -3.19 15.00
CA ASN A 116 6.18 -3.88 15.15
C ASN A 116 7.04 -3.86 13.87
N LEU A 117 6.48 -3.43 12.73
CA LEU A 117 7.19 -3.34 11.46
C LEU A 117 8.04 -2.07 11.41
N ASN A 118 9.12 -2.06 12.18
CA ASN A 118 9.98 -0.88 12.39
C ASN A 118 10.65 -0.35 11.12
N ARG A 119 10.73 -1.13 10.04
CA ARG A 119 11.32 -0.72 8.75
C ARG A 119 10.29 -0.28 7.71
N LEU A 120 9.00 -0.32 8.05
CA LEU A 120 7.93 0.00 7.12
C LEU A 120 7.98 1.49 6.75
N LEU A 121 8.21 1.78 5.46
CA LEU A 121 8.28 3.14 4.92
C LEU A 121 6.99 3.55 4.22
N TYR A 122 6.23 2.58 3.68
CA TYR A 122 4.96 2.83 3.00
C TYR A 122 3.88 1.85 3.44
N LEU A 123 2.78 2.41 3.93
CA LEU A 123 1.57 1.68 4.28
C LEU A 123 0.40 2.18 3.42
N LYS A 124 -0.25 1.25 2.71
CA LYS A 124 -1.48 1.49 1.96
C LYS A 124 -2.60 0.61 2.50
N LEU A 125 -3.70 1.24 2.89
CA LEU A 125 -4.88 0.59 3.43
C LEU A 125 -6.06 0.86 2.50
N VAL A 126 -6.62 -0.20 1.94
CA VAL A 126 -7.77 -0.15 1.02
C VAL A 126 -8.92 -0.87 1.68
N ALA A 127 -10.03 -0.17 1.90
CA ALA A 127 -11.21 -0.79 2.49
C ALA A 127 -12.53 -0.22 1.99
N SER A 128 -13.58 -1.04 2.08
CA SER A 128 -14.94 -0.52 1.97
C SER A 128 -15.28 0.29 3.21
N LYS A 129 -14.95 -0.22 4.40
CA LYS A 129 -15.20 0.43 5.69
C LYS A 129 -13.94 0.46 6.56
N LEU A 130 -13.70 1.60 7.19
CA LEU A 130 -12.77 1.71 8.32
C LEU A 130 -13.56 1.81 9.61
N GLU A 131 -13.18 1.02 10.60
CA GLU A 131 -13.79 1.05 11.93
C GLU A 131 -12.79 1.61 12.92
N ASN A 132 -13.22 2.67 13.62
CA ASN A 132 -12.53 3.41 14.68
C ASN A 132 -11.20 2.79 15.11
N PHE A 133 -10.11 3.26 14.52
CA PHE A 133 -8.78 2.92 14.98
C PHE A 133 -7.97 4.18 15.25
N GLU A 134 -7.10 4.04 16.23
CA GLU A 134 -6.22 5.07 16.75
C GLU A 134 -4.78 4.72 16.38
N ILE A 135 -4.09 5.70 15.78
CA ILE A 135 -2.65 5.65 15.61
C ILE A 135 -2.03 6.36 16.81
N LYS A 136 -1.57 5.56 17.77
CA LYS A 136 -1.04 6.00 19.06
C LYS A 136 0.30 6.74 18.91
N HIS A 137 0.68 7.46 19.96
CA HIS A 137 2.00 8.07 20.09
C HIS A 137 3.12 7.03 19.83
N GLY A 138 4.13 7.41 19.05
CA GLY A 138 5.27 6.53 18.71
C GLY A 138 4.97 5.44 17.67
N ALA A 139 3.72 5.28 17.22
CA ALA A 139 3.38 4.29 16.23
C ALA A 139 3.99 4.63 14.85
N PHE A 140 4.45 3.58 14.16
CA PHE A 140 5.05 3.64 12.83
C PHE A 140 6.25 4.61 12.74
N PRO A 141 7.32 4.37 13.51
CA PRO A 141 8.43 5.32 13.65
C PRO A 141 9.15 5.62 12.32
N SER A 142 9.25 4.65 11.40
CA SER A 142 9.95 4.82 10.12
C SER A 142 9.05 5.23 8.96
N LEU A 143 7.74 5.30 9.16
CA LEU A 143 6.78 5.44 8.07
C LEU A 143 6.90 6.82 7.41
N ARG A 144 7.11 6.83 6.09
CA ARG A 144 7.26 8.03 5.27
C ARG A 144 6.03 8.32 4.43
N ARG A 145 5.27 7.30 4.08
CA ARG A 145 4.04 7.43 3.30
C ARG A 145 2.92 6.62 3.91
N LEU A 146 1.76 7.26 4.06
CA LEU A 146 0.52 6.63 4.50
C LEU A 146 -0.58 6.93 3.50
N CYS A 147 -1.27 5.88 3.03
CA CYS A 147 -2.34 5.98 2.05
C CYS A 147 -3.59 5.26 2.55
N PHE A 148 -4.70 5.99 2.63
CA PHE A 148 -6.03 5.44 2.86
C PHE A 148 -6.83 5.52 1.56
N VAL A 149 -7.46 4.41 1.20
CA VAL A 149 -8.43 4.34 0.10
C VAL A 149 -9.71 3.75 0.67
N VAL A 150 -10.71 4.59 0.90
CA VAL A 150 -11.93 4.18 1.63
C VAL A 150 -13.16 4.49 0.80
N LYS A 151 -13.94 3.44 0.50
CA LYS A 151 -15.12 3.58 -0.37
C LYS A 151 -16.35 4.10 0.37
N SER A 152 -16.60 3.69 1.61
CA SER A 152 -17.81 4.11 2.32
C SER A 152 -17.75 5.58 2.76
N ALA A 153 -18.83 6.31 2.51
CA ALA A 153 -19.03 7.68 2.97
C ALA A 153 -19.27 7.80 4.49
N THR A 154 -19.64 6.70 5.17
CA THR A 154 -19.93 6.69 6.62
C THR A 154 -18.76 6.22 7.47
N SER A 155 -17.60 5.95 6.87
CA SER A 155 -16.41 5.51 7.61
C SER A 155 -15.80 6.65 8.41
N ALA A 156 -15.50 6.40 9.68
CA ALA A 156 -14.65 7.27 10.46
C ALA A 156 -13.19 7.09 10.04
N LEU A 157 -12.53 8.18 9.69
CA LEU A 157 -11.08 8.17 9.52
C LEU A 157 -10.40 7.97 10.88
N PRO A 158 -9.17 7.44 10.88
CA PRO A 158 -8.49 7.19 12.13
C PRO A 158 -8.10 8.45 12.88
N ILE A 159 -8.11 8.32 14.20
CA ILE A 159 -7.58 9.33 15.10
C ILE A 159 -6.06 9.16 15.13
N ILE A 160 -5.34 10.15 14.62
CA ILE A 160 -3.88 10.19 14.67
C ILE A 160 -3.48 11.03 15.88
N LYS A 161 -2.94 10.39 16.92
CA LYS A 161 -2.53 11.10 18.14
C LYS A 161 -1.25 11.91 17.92
N HIS A 162 -1.07 12.91 18.77
CA HIS A 162 0.18 13.66 18.84
C HIS A 162 1.37 12.70 19.04
N GLY A 163 2.47 12.93 18.30
CA GLY A 163 3.67 12.09 18.34
C GLY A 163 3.57 10.76 17.58
N ALA A 164 2.45 10.46 16.92
CA ALA A 164 2.36 9.39 15.94
C ALA A 164 3.04 9.79 14.61
N LEU A 165 3.45 8.79 13.81
CA LEU A 165 3.96 8.99 12.46
C LEU A 165 5.08 10.05 12.37
N PRO A 166 6.12 9.98 13.22
CA PRO A 166 7.07 11.09 13.41
C PRO A 166 7.80 11.48 12.12
N ASN A 167 8.02 10.53 11.21
CA ASN A 167 8.76 10.71 9.96
C ASN A 167 7.88 10.79 8.70
N LEU A 168 6.58 11.05 8.85
CA LEU A 168 5.65 11.08 7.71
C LEU A 168 5.96 12.24 6.77
N ILE A 169 6.15 11.92 5.48
CA ILE A 169 6.44 12.88 4.40
C ILE A 169 5.20 13.10 3.52
N SER A 170 4.44 12.04 3.26
CA SER A 170 3.32 12.06 2.30
C SER A 170 2.10 11.38 2.89
N LEU A 171 0.99 12.12 2.98
CA LEU A 171 -0.31 11.62 3.44
C LEU A 171 -1.29 11.60 2.26
N GLN A 172 -1.91 10.45 1.99
CA GLN A 172 -2.89 10.29 0.92
C GLN A 172 -4.22 9.82 1.49
N LEU A 173 -5.28 10.60 1.29
CA LEU A 173 -6.63 10.37 1.76
C LEU A 173 -7.57 10.30 0.55
N LEU A 174 -7.72 9.10 0.00
CA LEU A 174 -8.59 8.81 -1.13
C LEU A 174 -9.90 8.21 -0.61
N CYS A 175 -10.64 9.02 0.14
CA CYS A 175 -11.81 8.57 0.91
C CYS A 175 -13.08 9.32 0.46
N GLN A 176 -14.22 8.64 0.42
CA GLN A 176 -15.51 9.29 0.13
C GLN A 176 -16.09 10.02 1.35
N CYS A 177 -15.66 9.65 2.56
CA CYS A 177 -16.12 10.21 3.85
C CYS A 177 -15.42 11.51 4.29
N LEU A 178 -14.63 12.15 3.42
CA LEU A 178 -13.89 13.35 3.81
C LEU A 178 -14.83 14.55 3.96
N VAL A 179 -14.86 15.14 5.16
CA VAL A 179 -15.60 16.37 5.47
C VAL A 179 -14.67 17.29 6.24
N GLY A 180 -14.35 18.46 5.67
CA GLY A 180 -13.33 19.35 6.20
C GLY A 180 -11.99 18.62 6.35
N LEU A 181 -11.43 18.61 7.56
CA LEU A 181 -10.21 17.88 7.89
C LEU A 181 -10.45 16.47 8.43
N SER A 182 -11.71 16.06 8.62
CA SER A 182 -12.08 14.75 9.18
C SER A 182 -11.33 14.38 10.46
N GLY A 183 -11.10 15.36 11.34
CA GLY A 183 -10.41 15.17 12.62
C GLY A 183 -8.89 14.94 12.52
N ILE A 184 -8.29 15.06 11.33
CA ILE A 184 -6.84 14.86 11.15
C ILE A 184 -6.09 16.17 11.40
N GLU A 185 -5.26 16.18 12.43
CA GLU A 185 -4.42 17.32 12.79
C GLU A 185 -3.01 17.22 12.19
N ILE A 186 -2.82 17.82 11.01
CA ILE A 186 -1.52 17.79 10.34
C ILE A 186 -0.45 18.66 10.99
N ARG A 187 -0.82 19.63 11.86
CA ARG A 187 0.11 20.62 12.44
C ARG A 187 1.29 20.02 13.19
N HIS A 188 1.15 18.78 13.67
CA HIS A 188 2.16 18.08 14.46
C HIS A 188 3.08 17.18 13.61
N MET A 189 2.81 17.03 12.31
CA MET A 189 3.58 16.18 11.40
C MET A 189 4.79 16.93 10.84
N LYS A 190 5.85 17.04 11.64
CA LYS A 190 7.02 17.90 11.41
C LYS A 190 7.79 17.66 10.11
N HIS A 191 7.59 16.53 9.41
CA HIS A 191 8.26 16.22 8.14
C HIS A 191 7.31 16.18 6.94
N LEU A 192 6.03 16.53 7.14
CA LEU A 192 5.02 16.47 6.09
C LEU A 192 5.34 17.47 4.98
N LYS A 193 5.35 16.98 3.73
CA LYS A 193 5.62 17.76 2.51
C LYS A 193 4.48 17.68 1.50
N GLU A 194 3.70 16.61 1.52
CA GLU A 194 2.67 16.35 0.53
C GLU A 194 1.40 15.80 1.18
N ILE A 195 0.26 16.33 0.73
CA ILE A 195 -1.08 15.84 1.09
C ILE A 195 -1.82 15.59 -0.22
N THR A 196 -2.35 14.38 -0.41
CA THR A 196 -3.23 14.07 -1.53
C THR A 196 -4.63 13.82 -1.00
N VAL A 197 -5.63 14.54 -1.51
CA VAL A 197 -7.04 14.36 -1.16
C VAL A 197 -7.90 14.25 -2.43
N ASN A 198 -9.10 13.71 -2.30
CA ASN A 198 -10.09 13.78 -3.37
C ASN A 198 -10.49 15.25 -3.62
N SER A 199 -10.80 15.62 -4.87
CA SER A 199 -11.03 17.01 -5.28
C SER A 199 -12.17 17.75 -4.56
N GLY A 200 -13.08 17.04 -3.88
CA GLY A 200 -14.27 17.63 -3.24
C GLY A 200 -14.04 18.32 -1.88
N VAL A 201 -12.82 18.33 -1.34
CA VAL A 201 -12.53 18.80 0.04
C VAL A 201 -11.41 19.86 0.11
N SER A 202 -11.19 20.61 -0.98
CA SER A 202 -9.95 21.36 -1.20
C SER A 202 -9.64 22.47 -0.20
N VAL A 203 -10.63 23.29 0.16
CA VAL A 203 -10.37 24.58 0.83
C VAL A 203 -9.77 24.40 2.23
N GLN A 204 -10.33 23.52 3.07
CA GLN A 204 -9.86 23.33 4.44
C GLN A 204 -8.44 22.73 4.47
N TRP A 205 -8.15 21.79 3.57
CA TRP A 205 -6.83 21.17 3.46
C TRP A 205 -5.78 22.17 2.99
N GLU A 206 -6.11 23.04 2.03
CA GLU A 206 -5.23 24.12 1.61
C GLU A 206 -4.96 25.12 2.73
N GLN A 207 -5.99 25.52 3.50
CA GLN A 207 -5.82 26.42 4.63
C GLN A 207 -4.96 25.80 5.73
N ALA A 208 -5.21 24.53 6.07
CA ALA A 208 -4.41 23.79 7.04
C ALA A 208 -2.95 23.67 6.57
N ALA A 209 -2.73 23.38 5.29
CA ALA A 209 -1.40 23.32 4.70
C ALA A 209 -0.69 24.69 4.76
N LYS A 210 -1.38 25.79 4.44
CA LYS A 210 -0.80 27.15 4.52
C LYS A 210 -0.35 27.53 5.93
N LYS A 211 -1.06 27.07 6.96
CA LYS A 211 -0.74 27.29 8.38
C LYS A 211 0.31 26.33 8.92
N HIS A 212 0.61 25.24 8.21
CA HIS A 212 1.60 24.26 8.64
C HIS A 212 3.04 24.82 8.49
N PRO A 213 3.96 24.57 9.44
CA PRO A 213 5.33 25.11 9.37
C PRO A 213 6.06 24.81 8.05
N ASN A 214 5.90 23.60 7.50
CA ASN A 214 6.52 23.19 6.23
C ASN A 214 5.71 23.50 4.98
N ARG A 215 4.50 24.07 5.10
CA ARG A 215 3.60 24.38 3.97
C ARG A 215 3.49 23.25 2.94
N PRO A 216 2.98 22.06 3.31
CA PRO A 216 2.94 20.90 2.42
C PRO A 216 2.10 21.19 1.17
N LYS A 217 2.50 20.61 0.04
CA LYS A 217 1.75 20.72 -1.22
C LYS A 217 0.47 19.89 -1.12
N VAL A 218 -0.66 20.51 -1.41
CA VAL A 218 -1.95 19.81 -1.53
C VAL A 218 -2.17 19.42 -2.99
N LEU A 219 -2.37 18.13 -3.22
CA LEU A 219 -2.63 17.53 -4.53
C LEU A 219 -4.05 16.99 -4.55
N PHE A 220 -4.75 17.24 -5.65
CA PHE A 220 -6.12 16.77 -5.84
C PHE A 220 -6.16 15.62 -6.81
N LEU A 221 -6.67 14.48 -6.36
CA LEU A 221 -6.98 13.38 -7.27
C LEU A 221 -8.35 13.65 -7.90
N ARG A 222 -8.35 13.92 -9.21
CA ARG A 222 -9.56 14.09 -10.00
C ARG A 222 -10.23 12.73 -10.14
N LYS A 223 -11.51 12.62 -9.76
CA LYS A 223 -12.34 11.50 -10.20
C LYS A 223 -12.48 11.64 -11.72
N VAL A 224 -12.06 10.63 -12.47
CA VAL A 224 -12.51 10.49 -13.86
C VAL A 224 -13.88 9.87 -13.75
N ASP A 225 -14.93 10.64 -14.05
CA ASP A 225 -16.28 10.10 -14.08
C ASP A 225 -16.36 9.04 -15.20
N PRO A 226 -16.95 7.86 -14.94
CA PRO A 226 -17.13 6.83 -15.97
C PRO A 226 -18.03 7.26 -17.15
N MET A 227 -18.61 8.46 -17.11
CA MET A 227 -19.70 8.87 -18.00
C MET A 227 -19.24 9.61 -19.27
N GLU A 228 -17.95 9.87 -19.46
CA GLU A 228 -17.43 10.49 -20.71
C GLU A 228 -16.92 9.47 -21.76
N SER A 229 -17.20 8.17 -21.61
CA SER A 229 -16.83 7.16 -22.62
C SER A 229 -17.98 6.57 -23.44
N GLU A 230 -19.21 7.06 -23.30
CA GLU A 230 -20.35 6.61 -24.12
C GLU A 230 -20.53 7.43 -25.42
N LYS A 231 -19.48 7.57 -26.23
CA LYS A 231 -19.61 7.84 -27.68
C LYS A 231 -18.44 7.25 -28.48
N MET A 232 -18.28 5.94 -28.47
CA MET A 232 -17.89 5.12 -29.64
C MET A 232 -17.87 3.65 -29.20
N GLY A 233 -18.71 2.81 -29.82
CA GLY A 233 -18.90 1.42 -29.39
C GLY A 233 -17.71 0.48 -29.68
N LYS A 234 -17.35 -0.35 -28.70
CA LYS A 234 -17.28 -1.84 -28.74
C LYS A 234 -16.56 -2.38 -27.49
N PRO A 235 -16.92 -3.58 -27.00
CA PRO A 235 -16.57 -4.04 -25.66
C PRO A 235 -15.18 -4.71 -25.62
N CYS A 236 -14.37 -4.44 -24.57
CA CYS A 236 -13.86 -5.45 -23.62
C CYS A 236 -12.69 -4.91 -22.76
N VAL A 237 -12.67 -5.39 -21.51
CA VAL A 237 -11.61 -5.36 -20.48
C VAL A 237 -11.34 -4.02 -19.76
N ILE A 238 -12.00 -3.85 -18.62
CA ILE A 238 -11.71 -2.80 -17.63
C ILE A 238 -10.31 -3.02 -17.05
N ARG A 239 -9.35 -2.20 -17.50
CA ARG A 239 -8.15 -1.84 -16.74
C ARG A 239 -8.27 -0.36 -16.42
N GLU A 240 -8.52 -0.04 -15.15
CA GLU A 240 -8.41 1.35 -14.67
C GLU A 240 -6.97 1.84 -14.89
N GLN A 241 -6.78 2.70 -15.89
CA GLN A 241 -5.56 3.48 -16.05
C GLN A 241 -5.74 4.80 -15.31
N ILE A 242 -5.07 4.94 -14.17
CA ILE A 242 -5.04 6.18 -13.40
C ILE A 242 -4.04 7.13 -14.08
N LYS A 243 -4.54 8.24 -14.64
CA LYS A 243 -3.70 9.32 -15.19
C LYS A 243 -3.62 10.44 -14.17
N ILE A 244 -2.41 10.74 -13.71
CA ILE A 244 -2.13 11.92 -12.87
C ILE A 244 -1.89 13.09 -13.82
N SER A 245 -2.74 14.11 -13.78
CA SER A 245 -2.50 15.38 -14.46
C SER A 245 -2.00 16.42 -13.46
N VAL A 246 -0.81 16.96 -13.73
CA VAL A 246 -0.26 18.13 -13.06
C VAL A 246 -0.67 19.34 -13.90
N ALA A 247 -1.41 20.29 -13.32
CA ALA A 247 -1.66 21.57 -13.98
C ALA A 247 -0.39 22.42 -13.91
N GLN A 248 0.18 22.76 -15.06
CA GLN A 248 1.30 23.71 -15.18
C GLN A 248 0.78 25.13 -15.00
N LEU A 249 1.32 25.87 -14.03
CA LEU A 249 1.33 27.33 -14.04
C LEU A 249 2.62 27.80 -14.72
N THR A 250 2.47 28.73 -15.65
CA THR A 250 3.47 29.32 -16.54
C THR A 250 4.53 30.12 -15.78
N ASN A 251 5.81 29.86 -16.07
CA ASN A 251 6.97 30.69 -15.70
C ASN A 251 7.18 31.84 -16.73
N PRO A 252 8.02 32.83 -16.37
CA PRO A 252 9.30 32.94 -17.09
C PRO A 252 10.55 33.01 -16.18
N GLU A 253 11.67 32.60 -16.78
CA GLU A 253 13.07 32.34 -16.35
C GLU A 253 13.98 33.60 -16.21
N PRO A 254 15.34 33.53 -16.07
CA PRO A 254 16.23 32.68 -15.22
C PRO A 254 17.40 33.47 -14.55
N SER A 255 18.15 32.86 -13.62
CA SER A 255 19.64 32.87 -13.65
C SER A 255 20.32 32.03 -12.55
N SER A 256 21.30 31.23 -13.02
CA SER A 256 22.60 30.83 -12.46
C SER A 256 22.77 30.28 -11.04
N GLY A 257 23.42 29.10 -10.95
CA GLY A 257 24.46 28.86 -9.94
C GLY A 257 24.36 27.59 -9.09
N LEU A 258 24.78 26.45 -9.66
CA LEU A 258 25.41 25.26 -9.05
C LEU A 258 25.13 24.92 -7.56
N ASP A 259 24.50 23.77 -7.32
CA ASP A 259 25.22 22.66 -6.66
C ASP A 259 24.58 21.30 -7.00
N SER A 260 25.43 20.35 -7.36
CA SER A 260 25.11 19.10 -8.05
C SER A 260 25.38 17.91 -7.13
N SER A 261 24.35 17.28 -6.56
CA SER A 261 24.41 15.91 -5.99
C SER A 261 23.05 15.31 -5.62
N LEU A 262 22.01 15.41 -6.46
CA LEU A 262 20.73 14.69 -6.22
C LEU A 262 20.04 14.18 -7.49
N ASN A 263 20.82 13.75 -8.49
CA ASN A 263 20.27 13.14 -9.72
C ASN A 263 20.66 11.67 -9.84
N LYS A 264 19.89 10.77 -9.21
CA LYS A 264 19.83 9.35 -9.62
C LYS A 264 18.61 8.60 -9.05
N ILE A 265 17.41 9.09 -9.36
CA ILE A 265 16.24 8.20 -9.52
C ILE A 265 15.56 8.62 -10.82
N ARG A 266 16.12 8.16 -11.95
CA ARG A 266 15.50 8.30 -13.27
C ARG A 266 14.41 7.24 -13.40
N LEU A 267 13.19 7.69 -13.70
CA LEU A 267 12.08 6.88 -14.18
C LEU A 267 12.51 6.15 -15.46
N SER A 268 12.77 4.86 -15.36
CA SER A 268 12.98 4.00 -16.54
C SER A 268 11.63 3.80 -17.25
N LYS A 269 11.59 4.11 -18.56
CA LYS A 269 10.53 3.71 -19.48
C LYS A 269 10.31 2.18 -19.42
N PRO A 270 9.07 1.67 -19.59
CA PRO A 270 8.82 0.24 -19.52
C PRO A 270 9.46 -0.49 -20.72
N PRO A 271 10.08 -1.67 -20.53
CA PRO A 271 10.55 -2.47 -21.65
C PRO A 271 9.38 -3.20 -22.33
N SER A 272 9.56 -3.35 -23.63
CA SER A 272 8.75 -4.11 -24.58
C SER A 272 8.48 -5.56 -24.12
N SER A 273 7.29 -6.03 -24.50
CA SER A 273 6.72 -7.38 -24.41
C SER A 273 7.72 -8.53 -24.31
N ARG A 274 7.67 -9.32 -23.22
CA ARG A 274 8.09 -10.74 -23.19
C ARG A 274 7.22 -11.59 -22.25
N LEU A 275 6.56 -12.57 -22.89
CA LEU A 275 6.09 -13.90 -22.46
C LEU A 275 5.81 -14.13 -20.96
N GLN A 276 4.51 -14.25 -20.65
CA GLN A 276 4.00 -14.87 -19.42
C GLN A 276 4.10 -16.40 -19.55
N LYS A 277 4.74 -17.08 -18.58
CA LYS A 277 4.62 -18.53 -18.41
C LYS A 277 3.43 -18.79 -17.49
N VAL A 278 2.36 -19.31 -18.06
CA VAL A 278 1.26 -19.96 -17.34
C VAL A 278 1.75 -21.38 -17.02
N TRP A 279 1.65 -21.79 -15.75
CA TRP A 279 1.88 -23.18 -15.36
C TRP A 279 0.53 -23.89 -15.42
N ASN A 280 0.35 -24.74 -16.44
CA ASN A 280 -0.71 -25.75 -16.48
C ASN A 280 -0.07 -27.07 -16.03
N CYS A 281 -0.53 -27.64 -14.92
CA CYS A 281 -0.25 -29.05 -14.64
C CYS A 281 -1.32 -29.87 -15.35
N ALA A 282 -0.88 -30.68 -16.32
CA ALA A 282 -1.71 -31.68 -16.99
C ALA A 282 -1.66 -33.01 -16.23
N LYS A 283 -2.80 -33.68 -16.13
CA LYS A 283 -3.07 -34.89 -16.93
C LYS A 283 -4.53 -34.88 -17.35
#